data_AF-A0A075FRC8-F1
#
_entry.id   AF-A0A075FRC8-F1
#
_cell.length_a   1.000
_cell.length_b   1.000
_cell.length_c   1.000
_cell.angle_alpha   90.00
_cell.angle_beta   90.00
_cell.angle_gamma   90.00
#
_symmetry.space_group_name_H-M   'P 1'
#
loop_
_entity.id
_entity.type
_entity.pdbx_description
1 polymer ?
#
loop_
_entity_poly.entity_id
_entity_poly.type
_entity_poly.pdbx_seq_one_letter_code
_entity_poly.pdbx_strand_id
1 'polypeptide(L)'
;MDDNLKKEIRKIALQNAIEHDGKTKEKAVLSKSLGTISELKNNVKEAIPEISSIVSQVNDMSIDEQKTEIQNNFPEILDVKEK
;
A
#
# COMPACT_ATOMS: atom_id res chain seq x y z
N MET A 1 11.52 8.39 -7.02
CA MET A 1 11.29 7.78 -5.69
C MET A 1 12.02 6.46 -5.62
N ASP A 2 12.67 6.16 -4.49
CA ASP A 2 13.41 4.91 -4.24
C ASP A 2 12.50 3.66 -4.33
N ASP A 3 13.04 2.54 -4.78
CA ASP A 3 12.25 1.30 -4.96
C ASP A 3 11.78 0.72 -3.63
N ASN A 4 12.53 0.90 -2.54
CA ASN A 4 12.07 0.47 -1.21
C ASN A 4 10.89 1.33 -0.74
N LEU A 5 10.92 2.64 -1.02
CA LEU A 5 9.78 3.52 -0.73
C LEU A 5 8.52 3.10 -1.48
N LYS A 6 8.66 2.78 -2.78
CA LYS A 6 7.53 2.27 -3.58
C LYS A 6 7.01 0.94 -3.02
N LYS A 7 7.91 0.04 -2.60
CA LYS A 7 7.55 -1.24 -1.99
C LYS A 7 6.76 -1.06 -0.68
N GLU A 8 7.18 -0.14 0.19
CA GLU A 8 6.44 0.16 1.43
C GLU A 8 5.07 0.81 1.16
N ILE A 9 4.96 1.72 0.19
CA ILE A 9 3.67 2.28 -0.22
C ILE A 9 2.75 1.19 -0.76
N ARG A 10 3.28 0.27 -1.58
CA ARG A 10 2.51 -0.85 -2.14
C ARG A 10 2.03 -1.80 -1.05
N LYS A 11 2.86 -2.10 -0.07
CA LYS A 11 2.47 -2.86 1.14
C LYS A 11 1.28 -2.22 1.85
N ILE A 12 1.35 -0.91 2.09
CA ILE A 12 0.28 -0.14 2.75
C ILE A 12 -1.02 -0.20 1.92
N ALA A 13 -0.92 -0.04 0.60
CA ALA A 13 -2.08 -0.08 -0.30
C ALA A 13 -2.73 -1.47 -0.34
N LEU A 14 -1.94 -2.53 -0.49
CA LEU A 14 -2.41 -3.93 -0.47
C LEU A 14 -3.09 -4.27 0.85
N GLN A 15 -2.45 -3.93 1.98
CA GLN A 15 -3.03 -4.17 3.30
C GLN A 15 -4.39 -3.47 3.43
N ASN A 16 -4.47 -2.20 3.04
CA ASN A 16 -5.72 -1.47 3.15
C ASN A 16 -6.80 -2.01 2.20
N ALA A 17 -6.43 -2.47 1.00
CA ALA A 17 -7.36 -3.09 0.06
C ALA A 17 -7.97 -4.38 0.63
N ILE A 18 -7.17 -5.29 1.19
CA ILE A 18 -7.69 -6.54 1.78
C ILE A 18 -8.52 -6.32 3.05
N GLU A 19 -8.32 -5.20 3.75
CA GLU A 19 -9.13 -4.77 4.90
C GLU A 19 -10.49 -4.17 4.45
N HIS A 20 -10.61 -3.81 3.17
CA HIS A 20 -11.76 -3.11 2.60
C HIS A 20 -12.21 -3.75 1.27
N ASP A 21 -12.43 -5.07 1.30
CA ASP A 21 -13.08 -5.83 0.21
C ASP A 21 -12.39 -5.67 -1.17
N GLY A 22 -11.07 -5.59 -1.15
CA GLY A 22 -10.23 -5.48 -2.35
C GLY A 22 -10.11 -4.07 -2.92
N LYS A 23 -10.56 -3.03 -2.20
CA LYS A 23 -10.48 -1.63 -2.65
C LYS A 23 -9.82 -0.73 -1.62
N THR A 24 -9.00 0.19 -2.10
CA THR A 24 -8.37 1.24 -1.29
C THR A 24 -8.48 2.60 -1.95
N LYS A 25 -8.28 3.65 -1.16
CA LYS A 25 -8.39 5.06 -1.58
C LYS A 25 -7.04 5.75 -1.44
N GLU A 26 -6.69 6.57 -2.42
CA GLU A 26 -5.45 7.35 -2.43
C GLU A 26 -5.25 8.12 -1.12
N LYS A 27 -6.27 8.80 -0.62
CA LYS A 27 -6.20 9.57 0.63
C LYS A 27 -5.84 8.69 1.85
N ALA A 28 -6.34 7.46 1.91
CA ALA A 28 -6.05 6.54 3.01
C ALA A 28 -4.58 6.08 2.95
N VAL A 29 -4.13 5.68 1.77
CA VAL A 29 -2.73 5.27 1.55
C VAL A 29 -1.77 6.43 1.77
N LEU A 30 -2.09 7.63 1.29
CA LEU A 30 -1.29 8.84 1.51
C LEU A 30 -1.16 9.15 2.99
N SER A 31 -2.27 9.21 3.73
CA SER A 31 -2.25 9.50 5.16
C SER A 31 -1.43 8.45 5.94
N LYS A 32 -1.59 7.16 5.62
CA LYS A 32 -0.88 6.07 6.30
C LYS A 32 0.61 6.03 5.92
N SER A 33 0.95 6.32 4.66
CA SER A 33 2.33 6.40 4.17
C SER A 33 3.08 7.56 4.80
N LEU A 34 2.48 8.76 4.87
CA LEU A 34 3.09 9.91 5.54
C LEU A 34 3.25 9.70 7.05
N GLY A 35 2.37 8.90 7.67
CA GLY A 35 2.48 8.54 9.09
C GLY A 35 3.59 7.52 9.37
N THR A 36 3.85 6.62 8.43
CA THR A 36 4.75 5.47 8.61
C THR A 36 6.16 5.74 8.07
N ILE A 37 6.27 6.45 6.94
CA ILE A 37 7.50 6.65 6.19
C ILE A 37 7.92 8.12 6.29
N SER A 38 8.83 8.42 7.21
CA SER A 38 9.27 9.80 7.49
C SER A 38 9.86 10.51 6.27
N GLU A 39 10.49 9.78 5.35
CA GLU A 39 11.11 10.32 4.13
C GLU A 39 10.10 10.94 3.16
N LEU A 40 8.86 10.41 3.13
CA LEU A 40 7.81 10.95 2.27
C LEU A 40 7.34 12.34 2.70
N LYS A 41 7.51 12.71 3.97
CA LYS A 41 7.14 14.05 4.48
C LYS A 41 7.98 15.15 3.84
N ASN A 42 9.20 14.84 3.42
CA ASN A 42 10.08 15.81 2.77
C ASN A 42 9.73 15.99 1.28
N ASN A 43 9.12 14.99 0.65
CA ASN A 43 8.87 14.93 -0.78
C ASN A 43 7.41 14.62 -1.14
N VAL A 44 6.45 15.16 -0.36
CA VAL A 44 5.01 14.83 -0.49
C VAL A 44 4.48 15.05 -1.91
N LYS A 45 4.92 16.12 -2.59
CA LYS A 45 4.48 16.44 -3.96
C LYS A 45 4.86 15.35 -4.98
N GLU A 46 6.00 14.69 -4.80
CA GLU A 46 6.45 13.57 -5.63
C GLU A 46 5.79 12.25 -5.20
N ALA A 47 5.44 12.12 -3.92
CA ALA A 47 4.79 10.93 -3.40
C ALA A 47 3.35 10.77 -3.88
N ILE A 48 2.60 11.86 -4.02
CA ILE A 48 1.19 11.84 -4.46
C ILE A 48 0.99 11.07 -5.78
N PRO A 49 1.65 11.41 -6.90
CA PRO A 49 1.42 10.70 -8.16
C PRO A 49 1.83 9.23 -8.10
N GLU A 50 2.90 8.90 -7.36
CA GLU A 50 3.34 7.51 -7.17
C GLU A 50 2.33 6.70 -6.34
N ILE A 51 1.82 7.27 -5.25
CA ILE A 51 0.78 6.65 -4.42
C ILE A 51 -0.49 6.45 -5.25
N SER A 52 -0.89 7.43 -6.05
CA SER A 52 -2.07 7.34 -6.93
C SER A 52 -1.92 6.19 -7.93
N SER A 53 -0.74 6.07 -8.56
CA SER A 53 -0.43 4.98 -9.49
C SER A 53 -0.51 3.60 -8.80
N ILE A 54 0.11 3.46 -7.63
CA ILE A 54 0.11 2.21 -6.86
C ILE A 54 -1.32 1.83 -6.44
N VAL A 55 -2.12 2.81 -5.99
CA VAL A 55 -3.52 2.58 -5.59
C VAL A 55 -4.36 2.10 -6.77
N SER A 56 -4.18 2.68 -7.97
CA SER A 56 -4.85 2.20 -9.17
C SER A 56 -4.50 0.74 -9.45
N GLN A 57 -3.20 0.42 -9.47
CA GLN A 57 -2.73 -0.95 -9.75
C GLN A 57 -3.29 -1.96 -8.75
N VAL A 58 -3.31 -1.63 -7.46
CA VAL A 58 -3.87 -2.51 -6.42
C VAL A 58 -5.38 -2.67 -6.60
N ASN A 59 -6.10 -1.59 -6.90
CA ASN A 59 -7.54 -1.64 -7.14
C ASN A 59 -7.93 -2.41 -8.41
N ASP A 60 -7.04 -2.49 -9.39
CA ASP A 60 -7.24 -3.26 -10.62
C ASP A 60 -7.02 -4.76 -10.43
N MET A 61 -6.35 -5.17 -9.35
CA MET A 61 -6.20 -6.57 -8.96
C MET A 61 -7.46 -7.11 -8.28
N SER A 62 -7.73 -8.40 -8.48
CA SER A 62 -8.69 -9.16 -7.69
C SER A 62 -8.20 -9.36 -6.25
N ILE A 63 -9.13 -9.61 -5.33
CA ILE A 63 -8.78 -9.84 -3.92
C ILE A 63 -7.85 -11.04 -3.72
N ASP A 64 -7.93 -12.05 -4.58
CA ASP A 64 -7.06 -13.24 -4.49
C ASP A 64 -5.66 -12.98 -5.04
N GLU A 65 -5.53 -12.15 -6.10
CA GLU A 65 -4.23 -11.66 -6.56
C GLU A 65 -3.58 -10.78 -5.49
N GLN A 66 -4.35 -9.92 -4.81
CA GLN A 66 -3.83 -9.10 -3.71
C GLN A 66 -3.32 -9.97 -2.56
N LYS A 67 -4.08 -11.00 -2.15
CA LYS A 67 -3.64 -11.95 -1.12
C LYS A 67 -2.38 -12.70 -1.55
N THR A 68 -2.33 -13.17 -2.80
CA THR A 68 -1.18 -13.88 -3.35
C THR A 68 0.06 -12.99 -3.34
N GLU A 69 -0.08 -11.72 -3.72
CA GLU A 69 1.02 -10.78 -3.70
C GLU A 69 1.51 -10.52 -2.26
N ILE A 70 0.59 -10.37 -1.31
CA ILE A 70 0.93 -10.23 0.11
C ILE A 70 1.67 -11.47 0.61
N GLN A 71 1.19 -12.69 0.31
CA GLN A 71 1.86 -13.94 0.71
C GLN A 71 3.31 -14.01 0.22
N ASN A 72 3.56 -13.59 -1.01
CA ASN A 72 4.87 -13.69 -1.64
C ASN A 72 5.84 -12.60 -1.18
N ASN A 73 5.35 -11.38 -0.95
CA ASN A 73 6.20 -10.20 -0.80
C ASN A 73 6.13 -9.54 0.58
N PHE A 74 5.03 -9.77 1.31
CA PHE A 74 4.71 -9.12 2.59
C PHE A 74 4.01 -10.09 3.57
N PRO A 75 4.56 -11.30 3.80
CA PRO A 75 3.89 -12.33 4.59
C PRO A 75 3.52 -11.84 6.00
N GLU A 76 4.28 -10.89 6.55
CA GLU A 76 4.05 -10.28 7.87
C GLU A 76 2.69 -9.57 8.00
N ILE A 77 2.02 -9.21 6.89
CA ILE A 77 0.68 -8.62 6.94
C ILE A 77 -0.36 -9.66 7.39
N LEU A 78 -0.16 -10.94 7.04
CA LEU A 78 -1.14 -12.01 7.30
C LEU A 78 -1.09 -12.47 8.75
N ASP A 79 0.08 -12.45 9.37
CA ASP A 79 0.29 -12.83 10.78
C ASP A 79 -0.38 -11.88 11.77
N VAL A 80 -0.75 -10.67 11.34
CA VAL A 80 -1.35 -9.64 12.21
C VAL A 80 -2.87 -9.83 12.42
N LYS A 81 -3.51 -10.78 11.73
CA LYS A 81 -4.98 -10.99 11.79
C LYS A 81 -5.50 -11.83 12.98
N GLU A 82 -4.68 -12.16 13.98
CA GLU A 82 -5.17 -12.74 15.24
C GLU A 82 -5.14 -11.71 16.38
N LYS A 83 -6.23 -10.96 16.55
CA LYS A 83 -6.67 -10.38 17.84
C LYS A 83 -8.18 -10.25 17.91
#